data_AF-A0A820K182-F1
#
_entry.id   AF-A0A820K182-F1
#
_cell.length_a   1.000
_cell.length_b   1.000
_cell.length_c   1.000
_cell.angle_alpha   90.00
_cell.angle_beta   90.00
_cell.angle_gamma   90.00
#
_symmetry.space_group_name_H-M   'P 1'
#
loop_
_entity.id
_entity.type
_entity.pdbx_description
1 polymer ?
#
loop_
_entity_poly.entity_id
_entity_poly.type
_entity_poly.pdbx_seq_one_letter_code
_entity_poly.pdbx_strand_id
1 'polypeptide(L)'
;MLVYTLLSSSLTAFTNEYIQENVDNGRAVSTLSTSVATNRQTAALSNSSHPPAIIVSTKLEFKGQLSQRESNIYGLVTLQAPFTRQSSSSSSLSRVPIDLICVVDQSASMSGAKMILLKETLIYITEQLTDFDRLAIISFDNHAYDRSHGLKRMTQENKHKLNVAINDGIKDGFS
;
A
#
# COMPACT_ATOMS: atom_id res chain seq x y z
N MET A 1 -21.08 -39.42 8.42
CA MET A 1 -21.31 -39.55 6.97
C MET A 1 -21.48 -38.13 6.43
N LEU A 2 -20.59 -37.48 5.67
CA LEU A 2 -19.31 -37.72 4.98
C LEU A 2 -18.37 -36.55 5.38
N VAL A 3 -17.18 -36.73 5.95
CA VAL A 3 -15.83 -36.77 5.32
C VAL A 3 -15.64 -35.87 4.09
N TYR A 4 -14.83 -34.81 4.22
CA TYR A 4 -13.72 -34.47 3.31
C TYR A 4 -12.60 -33.73 4.07
N THR A 5 -11.50 -34.44 4.28
CA THR A 5 -10.16 -33.94 4.60
C THR A 5 -9.41 -33.67 3.29
N LEU A 6 -8.47 -32.71 3.29
CA LEU A 6 -7.10 -32.74 2.73
C LEU A 6 -6.52 -31.30 2.82
N LEU A 7 -5.74 -30.97 3.86
CA LEU A 7 -4.26 -31.06 3.96
C LEU A 7 -3.50 -29.88 3.34
N SER A 8 -3.01 -28.98 4.20
CA SER A 8 -1.63 -28.47 4.14
C SER A 8 -1.27 -27.68 5.42
N SER A 9 -0.72 -28.42 6.38
CA SER A 9 0.50 -28.10 7.13
C SER A 9 0.62 -26.76 7.89
N SER A 10 0.57 -26.90 9.23
CA SER A 10 1.28 -26.11 10.24
C SER A 10 0.83 -24.68 10.52
N LEU A 11 -0.11 -24.53 11.46
CA LEU A 11 -0.15 -23.39 12.39
C LEU A 11 -0.79 -23.84 13.70
N THR A 12 -0.03 -24.62 14.48
CA THR A 12 -0.36 -24.91 15.87
C THR A 12 0.42 -23.94 16.74
N ALA A 13 -0.23 -22.86 17.18
CA ALA A 13 0.20 -22.08 18.34
C ALA A 13 -1.01 -21.39 18.97
N PHE A 14 -2.01 -22.18 19.37
CA PHE A 14 -2.91 -21.74 20.44
C PHE A 14 -2.18 -22.00 21.77
N THR A 15 -1.53 -20.97 22.30
CA THR A 15 -1.10 -20.98 23.70
C THR A 15 -2.21 -20.38 24.54
N ASN A 16 -2.72 -21.15 25.51
CA ASN A 16 -3.69 -20.71 26.52
C ASN A 16 -3.23 -19.39 27.18
N GLU A 17 -4.05 -18.35 27.08
CA GLU A 17 -3.92 -17.18 27.95
C GLU A 17 -4.40 -17.54 29.35
N TYR A 18 -3.48 -17.52 30.32
CA TYR A 18 -3.83 -17.55 31.73
C TYR A 18 -4.24 -16.12 32.13
N ILE A 19 -5.53 -15.91 32.39
CA ILE A 19 -6.06 -14.64 32.89
C ILE A 19 -5.57 -14.48 34.34
N GLN A 20 -4.65 -13.57 34.60
CA GLN A 20 -4.47 -13.03 35.95
C GLN A 20 -5.43 -11.85 36.13
N GLU A 21 -6.53 -12.11 36.83
CA GLU A 21 -7.40 -11.07 37.37
C GLU A 21 -6.63 -10.27 38.43
N ASN A 22 -6.08 -9.11 38.07
CA ASN A 22 -5.76 -8.10 39.06
C ASN A 22 -7.01 -7.24 39.27
N VAL A 23 -7.72 -7.54 40.36
CA VAL A 23 -8.76 -6.68 40.90
C VAL A 23 -8.08 -5.45 41.47
N ASP A 24 -8.08 -4.36 40.71
CA ASP A 24 -7.83 -3.04 41.24
C ASP A 24 -8.99 -2.11 40.88
N ASN A 25 -9.50 -1.42 41.89
CA ASN A 25 -10.84 -0.84 41.92
C ASN A 25 -11.11 0.13 40.76
N GLY A 26 -12.05 -0.24 39.89
CA GLY A 26 -12.93 0.72 39.18
C GLY A 26 -12.54 1.18 37.77
N ARG A 27 -11.45 0.71 37.15
CA ARG A 27 -11.20 1.02 35.72
C ARG A 27 -10.28 -0.01 35.05
N ALA A 28 -10.85 -1.09 34.53
CA ALA A 28 -10.11 -2.17 33.87
C ALA A 28 -9.68 -1.82 32.42
N VAL A 29 -8.68 -0.95 32.27
CA VAL A 29 -7.93 -0.82 31.00
C VAL A 29 -7.05 -2.06 30.88
N SER A 30 -7.26 -2.90 29.85
CA SER A 30 -6.22 -3.87 29.48
C SER A 30 -5.91 -3.72 28.01
N THR A 31 -4.61 -3.67 27.76
CA THR A 31 -3.97 -3.60 26.45
C THR A 31 -3.77 -5.03 25.99
N LEU A 32 -4.52 -5.48 24.98
CA LEU A 32 -4.23 -6.74 24.29
C LEU A 32 -3.22 -6.43 23.18
N SER A 33 -1.94 -6.58 23.50
CA SER A 33 -0.85 -6.53 22.52
C SER A 33 -0.60 -7.95 22.04
N THR A 34 -1.26 -8.40 20.96
CA THR A 34 -0.84 -9.62 20.28
C THR A 34 0.40 -9.30 19.45
N SER A 35 1.57 -9.41 20.06
CA SER A 35 2.80 -9.53 19.29
C SER A 35 2.90 -10.96 18.76
N VAL A 36 2.81 -11.13 17.44
CA VAL A 36 3.45 -12.30 16.82
C VAL A 36 4.95 -12.02 16.87
N ALA A 37 5.53 -12.21 18.05
CA ALA A 37 6.95 -12.19 18.28
C ALA A 37 7.47 -13.61 18.12
N THR A 38 8.16 -13.88 17.02
CA THR A 38 9.23 -14.87 17.05
C THR A 38 10.22 -14.38 18.10
N ASN A 39 10.10 -14.92 19.31
CA ASN A 39 10.83 -14.46 20.47
C ASN A 39 12.31 -14.83 20.34
N ARG A 40 13.17 -13.82 20.20
CA ARG A 40 14.47 -13.79 20.87
C ARG A 40 14.92 -12.34 21.11
N GLN A 41 15.35 -12.13 22.36
CA GLN A 41 15.69 -10.86 22.98
C GLN A 41 16.74 -10.03 22.22
N THR A 42 16.56 -8.73 22.36
CA THR A 42 17.51 -7.63 22.15
C THR A 42 18.94 -7.94 22.61
N ALA A 43 19.86 -8.06 21.65
CA ALA A 43 21.20 -7.43 21.63
C ALA A 43 21.99 -7.97 20.43
N ALA A 44 22.86 -7.12 19.89
CA ALA A 44 23.85 -7.38 18.83
C ALA A 44 23.37 -7.23 17.38
N LEU A 45 23.85 -6.13 16.79
CA LEU A 45 24.21 -5.99 15.38
C LEU A 45 24.71 -7.32 14.80
N SER A 46 23.95 -7.92 13.88
CA SER A 46 24.52 -8.80 12.87
C SER A 46 23.57 -8.93 11.69
N ASN A 47 24.16 -8.80 10.50
CA ASN A 47 23.59 -8.98 9.19
C ASN A 47 22.60 -10.16 9.14
N SER A 48 21.31 -9.90 9.25
CA SER A 48 20.29 -10.90 8.96
C SER A 48 19.37 -10.39 7.86
N SER A 49 19.28 -11.22 6.83
CA SER A 49 18.63 -11.01 5.53
C SER A 49 17.10 -11.03 5.59
N HIS A 50 16.48 -10.47 6.64
CA HIS A 50 15.03 -10.51 6.79
C HIS A 50 14.37 -9.23 6.25
N PRO A 51 13.26 -9.35 5.50
CA PRO A 51 12.60 -8.21 4.89
C PRO A 51 12.01 -7.26 5.95
N PRO A 52 11.85 -5.97 5.61
CA PRO A 52 11.30 -4.99 6.52
C PRO A 52 9.84 -5.37 6.89
N ALA A 53 9.59 -5.67 8.17
CA ALA A 53 8.30 -6.19 8.63
C ALA A 53 7.29 -5.05 8.91
N ILE A 54 6.06 -5.19 8.39
CA ILE A 54 4.92 -4.34 8.75
C ILE A 54 4.42 -4.77 10.14
N ILE A 55 4.17 -3.79 11.02
CA ILE A 55 3.61 -4.04 12.34
C ILE A 55 2.09 -3.83 12.27
N VAL A 56 1.33 -4.83 12.69
CA VAL A 56 -0.14 -4.76 12.81
C VAL A 56 -0.51 -4.79 14.28
N SER A 57 -1.29 -3.82 14.74
CA SER A 57 -1.83 -3.80 16.10
C SER A 57 -3.33 -3.57 16.06
N THR A 58 -4.06 -4.17 17.00
CA THR A 58 -5.51 -4.07 17.07
C THR A 58 -5.94 -3.67 18.47
N LYS A 59 -7.02 -2.88 18.56
CA LYS A 59 -7.63 -2.48 19.82
C LYS A 59 -9.14 -2.57 19.68
N LEU A 60 -9.76 -3.44 20.47
CA LEU A 60 -11.20 -3.63 20.50
C LEU A 60 -11.82 -2.80 21.63
N GLU A 61 -13.06 -2.35 21.42
CA GLU A 61 -13.85 -1.69 22.46
C GLU A 61 -14.16 -2.63 23.64
N PHE A 62 -14.45 -3.90 23.33
CA PHE A 62 -14.78 -4.93 24.31
C PHE A 62 -13.83 -6.12 24.19
N LYS A 63 -13.47 -6.72 25.33
CA LYS A 63 -12.55 -7.86 25.43
C LYS A 63 -13.24 -9.23 25.28
N GLY A 64 -14.57 -9.22 25.21
CA GLY A 64 -15.43 -10.39 25.11
C GLY A 64 -16.87 -9.97 25.34
N GLN A 65 -17.81 -10.68 24.70
CA GLN A 65 -19.23 -10.38 24.82
C GLN A 65 -20.05 -11.67 24.86
N LEU A 66 -20.89 -11.82 25.90
CA LEU A 66 -21.89 -12.88 25.96
C LEU A 66 -23.08 -12.43 25.09
N SER A 67 -23.24 -13.08 23.94
CA SER A 67 -24.25 -12.66 22.95
C SER A 67 -25.59 -13.35 23.22
N GLN A 68 -26.63 -12.55 23.52
CA GLN A 68 -28.05 -12.95 23.39
C GLN A 68 -28.85 -12.03 22.45
N ARG A 69 -28.21 -11.01 21.88
CA ARG A 69 -28.76 -10.07 20.89
C ARG A 69 -27.65 -9.59 19.96
N GLU A 70 -28.02 -9.14 18.76
CA GLU A 70 -27.10 -8.46 17.86
C GLU A 70 -26.56 -7.17 18.48
N SER A 71 -25.26 -6.94 18.31
CA SER A 71 -24.57 -5.74 18.76
C SER A 71 -23.40 -5.43 17.83
N ASN A 72 -23.18 -4.13 17.58
CA ASN A 72 -22.03 -3.66 16.84
C ASN A 72 -20.81 -3.58 17.76
N ILE A 73 -19.67 -4.14 17.33
CA ILE A 73 -18.39 -4.05 18.02
C ILE A 73 -17.44 -3.26 17.14
N TYR A 74 -16.83 -2.21 17.69
CA TYR A 74 -15.84 -1.42 16.98
C TYR A 74 -14.43 -1.85 17.37
N GLY A 75 -13.57 -1.95 16.35
CA GLY A 75 -12.16 -2.28 16.49
C GLY A 75 -11.31 -1.30 15.71
N LEU A 76 -10.22 -0.84 16.32
CA LEU A 76 -9.17 -0.09 15.66
C LEU A 76 -8.09 -1.06 15.21
N VAL A 77 -7.71 -1.00 13.94
CA VAL A 77 -6.54 -1.69 13.40
C VAL A 77 -5.54 -0.63 12.96
N THR A 78 -4.32 -0.71 13.49
CA THR A 78 -3.22 0.18 13.13
C THR A 78 -2.16 -0.61 12.37
N LEU A 79 -1.85 -0.14 11.16
CA LEU A 79 -0.77 -0.65 10.33
C LEU A 79 0.40 0.35 10.38
N GLN A 80 1.55 -0.10 10.88
CA GLN A 80 2.76 0.70 10.92
C GLN A 80 3.76 0.15 9.90
N ALA A 81 4.16 1.01 8.96
CA ALA A 81 5.17 0.69 7.98
C ALA A 81 6.56 0.54 8.63
N PRO A 82 7.40 -0.36 8.11
CA PRO A 82 8.77 -0.51 8.60
C PRO A 82 9.60 0.74 8.32
N PHE A 83 10.41 1.14 9.30
CA PHE A 83 11.39 2.21 9.10
C PHE A 83 12.53 1.73 8.22
N THR A 84 12.53 2.14 6.95
CA THR A 84 13.63 1.86 6.03
C THR A 84 14.65 2.98 6.16
N ARG A 85 15.79 2.72 6.81
CA ARG A 85 16.94 3.63 6.75
C ARG A 85 17.48 3.58 5.33
N GLN A 86 17.38 4.69 4.61
CA GLN A 86 18.06 4.86 3.33
C GLN A 86 19.57 4.88 3.64
N SER A 87 20.21 3.71 3.62
CA SER A 87 21.64 3.59 3.85
C SER A 87 22.36 4.24 2.68
N SER A 88 22.96 5.40 2.93
CA SER A 88 23.77 6.17 1.99
C SER A 88 25.08 5.48 1.58
N SER A 89 25.31 4.24 2.03
CA SER A 89 26.47 3.43 1.69
C SER A 89 26.06 2.02 1.26
N SER A 90 26.27 1.74 -0.02
CA SER A 90 26.61 0.41 -0.57
C SER A 90 25.69 -0.78 -0.27
N SER A 91 24.37 -0.60 -0.27
CA SER A 91 23.45 -1.60 -0.84
C SER A 91 22.13 -0.91 -1.11
N SER A 92 21.71 -0.91 -2.37
CA SER A 92 20.39 -0.49 -2.78
C SER A 92 19.37 -1.30 -1.98
N LEU A 93 18.82 -0.73 -0.92
CA LEU A 93 17.43 -0.98 -0.53
C LEU A 93 16.61 -0.45 -1.71
N SER A 94 16.55 -1.24 -2.78
CA SER A 94 15.96 -0.86 -4.05
C SER A 94 14.52 -0.58 -3.75
N ARG A 95 14.13 0.69 -3.85
CA ARG A 95 12.74 1.10 -3.90
C ARG A 95 12.02 0.11 -4.80
N VAL A 96 10.99 -0.54 -4.28
CA VAL A 96 10.22 -1.52 -5.04
C VAL A 96 9.68 -0.79 -6.28
N PRO A 97 9.89 -1.32 -7.50
CA PRO A 97 9.37 -0.70 -8.70
C PRO A 97 7.85 -0.54 -8.59
N ILE A 98 7.34 0.62 -9.03
CA ILE A 98 5.92 0.92 -9.00
C ILE A 98 5.30 0.85 -10.39
N ASP A 99 4.02 0.53 -10.43
CA ASP A 99 3.17 0.66 -11.60
C ASP A 99 2.19 1.80 -11.38
N LEU A 100 2.28 2.83 -12.20
CA LEU A 100 1.40 3.98 -12.15
C LEU A 100 0.49 3.98 -13.39
N ILE A 101 -0.81 4.16 -13.18
CA ILE A 101 -1.79 4.34 -14.25
C ILE A 101 -2.48 5.69 -13.99
N CYS A 102 -2.23 6.66 -14.86
CA CYS A 102 -2.86 7.97 -14.80
C CYS A 102 -4.08 7.98 -15.71
N VAL A 103 -5.27 8.13 -15.14
CA VAL A 103 -6.52 8.30 -15.89
C VAL A 103 -6.90 9.78 -15.87
N VAL A 104 -6.99 10.38 -17.04
CA VAL A 104 -6.96 11.84 -17.23
C VAL A 104 -8.20 12.31 -17.98
N ASP A 105 -8.95 13.24 -17.39
CA ASP A 105 -10.13 13.84 -18.02
C ASP A 105 -9.74 14.84 -19.13
N GLN A 106 -10.37 14.72 -20.30
CA GLN A 106 -10.27 15.63 -21.46
C GLN A 106 -11.56 16.40 -21.73
N SER A 107 -12.49 16.45 -20.78
CA SER A 107 -13.73 17.22 -20.90
C SER A 107 -13.47 18.72 -21.12
N ALA A 108 -14.47 19.41 -21.66
CA ALA A 108 -14.43 20.86 -21.87
C ALA A 108 -14.12 21.66 -20.58
N SER A 109 -14.39 21.10 -19.40
CA SER A 109 -14.12 21.74 -18.10
C SER A 109 -12.63 21.81 -17.74
N MET A 110 -11.83 20.97 -18.41
CA MET A 110 -10.38 20.89 -18.25
C MET A 110 -9.63 21.83 -19.18
N SER A 111 -10.30 22.47 -20.15
CA SER A 111 -9.67 23.35 -21.13
C SER A 111 -8.91 24.53 -20.51
N GLY A 112 -7.88 24.99 -21.23
CA GLY A 112 -7.08 26.15 -20.85
C GLY A 112 -6.06 25.84 -19.74
N ALA A 113 -6.00 26.68 -18.71
CA ALA A 113 -4.94 26.60 -17.70
C ALA A 113 -4.88 25.25 -16.95
N LYS A 114 -6.03 24.60 -16.74
CA LYS A 114 -6.08 23.29 -16.07
C LYS A 114 -5.41 22.21 -16.89
N MET A 115 -5.65 22.18 -18.21
CA MET A 115 -5.02 21.23 -19.11
C MET A 115 -3.51 21.45 -19.21
N ILE A 116 -3.09 22.71 -19.25
CA ILE A 116 -1.66 23.06 -19.26
C ILE A 116 -0.97 22.52 -18.00
N LEU A 117 -1.51 22.80 -16.82
CA LEU A 117 -0.94 22.35 -15.55
C LEU A 117 -0.95 20.81 -15.44
N LEU A 118 -1.97 20.16 -15.96
CA LEU A 118 -2.06 18.71 -16.02
C LEU A 118 -0.96 18.11 -16.89
N LYS A 119 -0.70 18.66 -18.09
CA LYS A 119 0.40 18.22 -18.95
C LYS A 119 1.75 18.40 -18.28
N GLU A 120 2.00 19.56 -17.67
CA GLU A 120 3.22 19.83 -16.90
C GLU A 120 3.40 18.82 -15.76
N THR A 121 2.31 18.51 -15.05
CA THR A 121 2.32 17.52 -13.95
C THR A 121 2.65 16.12 -14.47
N LEU A 122 2.06 15.70 -15.60
CA LEU A 122 2.33 14.38 -16.18
C LEU A 122 3.78 14.25 -16.69
N ILE A 123 4.33 15.32 -17.26
CA ILE A 123 5.74 15.39 -17.65
C ILE A 123 6.62 15.27 -16.41
N TYR A 124 6.31 16.03 -15.36
CA TYR A 124 7.05 15.96 -14.09
C TYR A 124 7.02 14.54 -13.48
N ILE A 125 5.85 13.89 -13.44
CA ILE A 125 5.72 12.50 -12.97
C ILE A 125 6.63 11.58 -13.80
N THR A 126 6.59 11.71 -15.12
CA THR A 126 7.42 10.90 -16.04
C THR A 126 8.91 11.07 -15.74
N GLU A 127 9.35 12.27 -15.38
CA GLU A 127 10.73 12.57 -15.00
C GLU A 127 11.12 11.94 -13.66
N GLN A 128 10.24 11.97 -12.65
CA GLN A 128 10.50 11.43 -11.31
C GLN A 128 10.56 9.90 -11.23
N LEU A 129 10.00 9.18 -12.21
CA LEU A 129 10.02 7.73 -12.25
C LEU A 129 11.40 7.17 -12.62
N THR A 130 11.77 6.02 -12.07
CA THR A 130 13.01 5.31 -12.42
C THR A 130 12.80 4.36 -13.61
N ASP A 131 13.88 3.91 -14.24
CA ASP A 131 13.82 2.97 -15.38
C ASP A 131 13.18 1.60 -15.03
N PHE A 132 13.06 1.29 -13.74
CA PHE A 132 12.37 0.09 -13.25
C PHE A 132 10.87 0.30 -13.09
N ASP A 133 10.43 1.53 -12.91
CA ASP A 133 9.01 1.88 -12.76
C ASP A 133 8.29 1.81 -14.11
N ARG A 134 6.98 1.60 -14.04
CA ARG A 134 6.12 1.59 -15.22
C ARG A 134 5.01 2.63 -15.12
N LEU A 135 4.71 3.27 -16.24
CA LEU A 135 3.65 4.27 -16.36
C LEU A 135 2.75 3.94 -17.55
N ALA A 136 1.44 4.08 -17.33
CA ALA A 136 0.44 4.16 -18.39
C ALA A 136 -0.37 5.44 -18.23
N ILE A 137 -0.74 6.06 -19.35
CA ILE A 137 -1.60 7.25 -19.36
C ILE A 137 -2.82 6.95 -20.23
N ILE A 138 -3.99 7.00 -19.62
CA ILE A 138 -5.27 6.83 -20.30
C ILE A 138 -5.99 8.16 -20.18
N SER A 139 -6.34 8.75 -21.31
CA SER A 139 -7.19 9.93 -21.30
C SER A 139 -8.62 9.58 -21.68
N PHE A 140 -9.60 10.30 -21.15
CA PHE A 140 -10.99 10.01 -21.48
C PHE A 140 -11.84 11.28 -21.67
N ASP A 141 -12.81 11.15 -22.58
CA ASP A 141 -13.95 12.04 -22.75
C ASP A 141 -15.22 11.15 -22.90
N ASN A 142 -15.91 11.21 -24.05
CA ASN A 142 -16.90 10.22 -24.47
C ASN A 142 -16.27 8.84 -24.82
N HIS A 143 -14.95 8.80 -25.04
CA HIS A 143 -14.18 7.60 -25.31
C HIS A 143 -12.91 7.57 -24.46
N ALA A 144 -12.36 6.36 -24.25
CA ALA A 144 -11.07 6.18 -23.60
C ALA A 144 -9.98 6.01 -24.67
N TYR A 145 -8.87 6.73 -24.49
CA TYR A 145 -7.71 6.67 -25.37
C TYR A 145 -6.47 6.34 -24.54
N ASP A 146 -5.82 5.24 -24.90
CA ASP A 146 -4.52 4.89 -24.35
C ASP A 146 -3.43 5.75 -25.02
N ARG A 147 -2.80 6.64 -24.25
CA ARG A 147 -1.76 7.56 -24.72
C ARG A 147 -0.36 7.00 -24.56
N SER A 148 -0.19 5.96 -23.74
CA SER A 148 1.11 5.31 -23.50
C SER A 148 1.28 4.00 -24.30
N HIS A 149 0.23 3.53 -24.95
CA HIS A 149 0.17 2.23 -25.65
C HIS A 149 0.52 1.06 -24.71
N GLY A 150 -0.15 1.04 -23.57
CA GLY A 150 0.02 0.09 -22.48
C GLY A 150 0.97 0.58 -21.39
N LEU A 151 1.21 -0.29 -20.41
CA LEU A 151 2.09 -0.03 -19.28
C LEU A 151 3.56 -0.15 -19.71
N LYS A 152 4.29 0.98 -19.75
CA LYS A 152 5.68 1.05 -20.25
C LYS A 152 6.66 1.28 -19.12
N ARG A 153 7.83 0.64 -19.19
CA ARG A 153 8.98 0.99 -18.34
C ARG A 153 9.45 2.40 -18.66
N MET A 154 9.80 3.18 -17.65
CA MET A 154 10.23 4.58 -17.81
C MET A 154 11.72 4.69 -18.15
N THR A 155 12.16 3.96 -19.18
CA THR A 155 13.47 4.18 -19.80
C THR A 155 13.53 5.57 -20.43
N GLN A 156 14.73 6.12 -20.63
CA GLN A 156 14.90 7.44 -21.25
C GLN A 156 14.17 7.58 -22.59
N GLU A 157 14.20 6.54 -23.43
CA GLU A 157 13.48 6.51 -24.70
C GLU A 157 11.95 6.57 -24.51
N ASN A 158 11.41 5.77 -23.58
CA ASN A 158 9.98 5.73 -23.33
C ASN A 158 9.48 7.01 -22.65
N LYS A 159 10.29 7.61 -21.77
CA LYS A 159 10.01 8.94 -21.19
C LYS A 159 9.88 10.00 -22.28
N HIS A 160 10.83 10.03 -23.21
CA HIS A 160 10.78 10.98 -24.34
C HIS A 160 9.52 10.76 -25.19
N LYS A 161 9.24 9.52 -25.60
CA LYS A 161 8.03 9.17 -26.38
C LYS A 161 6.75 9.57 -25.65
N LEU A 162 6.68 9.33 -24.34
CA LEU A 162 5.50 9.66 -23.55
C LEU A 162 5.32 11.17 -23.37
N ASN A 163 6.39 11.93 -23.19
CA ASN A 163 6.34 13.40 -23.12
C ASN A 163 5.81 14.00 -24.43
N VAL A 164 6.21 13.46 -25.58
CA VAL A 164 5.64 13.85 -26.89
C VAL A 164 4.14 13.50 -26.94
N ALA A 165 3.76 12.29 -26.55
CA ALA A 165 2.36 11.85 -26.54
C ALA A 165 1.48 12.65 -25.57
N ILE A 166 2.00 13.13 -24.44
CA ILE A 166 1.29 14.02 -23.49
C ILE A 166 0.99 15.36 -24.15
N ASN A 167 2.00 15.95 -24.81
CA ASN A 167 1.85 17.26 -25.43
C ASN A 167 0.90 17.23 -26.63
N ASP A 168 1.04 16.22 -27.49
CA ASP A 168 0.30 16.10 -28.75
C ASP A 168 -1.05 15.39 -28.61
N GLY A 169 -1.10 14.38 -27.73
CA GLY A 169 -2.24 13.46 -27.62
C GLY A 169 -3.30 13.91 -26.61
N ILE A 170 -2.97 14.78 -25.66
CA ILE A 170 -3.94 15.34 -24.71
C ILE A 170 -4.46 16.68 -25.23
N LYS A 171 -5.69 16.70 -25.73
CA LYS A 171 -6.31 17.89 -26.34
C LYS A 171 -7.20 18.62 -25.34
N ASP A 172 -7.38 19.92 -25.59
CA ASP A 172 -8.43 20.69 -24.92
C ASP A 172 -9.80 20.20 -25.40
N GLY A 173 -10.77 20.10 -24.47
CA GLY A 173 -12.07 19.45 -24.66
C GLY A 173 -13.07 20.17 -25.55
N PHE A 174 -12.60 20.86 -26.60
CA PHE A 174 -13.40 21.51 -27.65
C PHE A 174 -13.31 20.80 -29.00
N SER A 175 -12.73 19.59 -29.05
CA SER A 175 -12.56 18.83 -30.31
C SER A 175 -13.83 18.11 -30.73
#